data_AF-A0A0G3GPK1-F1
#
_entry.id   AF-A0A0G3GPK1-F1
#
_cell.length_a   1.000
_cell.length_b   1.000
_cell.length_c   1.000
_cell.angle_alpha   90.00
_cell.angle_beta   90.00
_cell.angle_gamma   90.00
#
_symmetry.space_group_name_H-M   'P 1'
#
loop_
_entity.id
_entity.type
_entity.pdbx_description
1 polymer ?
#
loop_
_entity_poly.entity_id
_entity_poly.type
_entity_poly.pdbx_seq_one_letter_code
_entity_poly.pdbx_strand_id
1 'polypeptide(L)' 'MSRKQLRNDSLVGFLGFFAALSVIQAAINVMRPEPEIWPAVLALVLVVATVLAWKAPRK' A
#
# COMPACT_ATOMS: atom_id res chain seq x y z
N MET A 1 14.45 12.26 17.22
CA MET A 1 13.99 11.49 16.05
C MET A 1 15.22 11.11 15.23
N SER A 2 15.52 9.81 15.07
CA SER A 2 16.68 9.39 14.27
C SER A 2 16.35 9.45 12.77
N ARG A 3 17.36 9.66 11.91
CA ARG A 3 17.17 9.64 10.45
C ARG A 3 16.50 8.35 9.97
N LYS A 4 16.78 7.24 10.65
CA LYS A 4 16.23 5.91 10.35
C LYS A 4 14.74 5.80 10.72
N GLN A 5 14.33 6.39 11.85
CA GLN A 5 12.92 6.49 12.23
C GLN A 5 12.13 7.32 11.23
N LEU A 6 12.64 8.51 10.88
CA LEU A 6 11.99 9.39 9.91
C LEU A 6 11.83 8.70 8.54
N ARG A 7 12.88 8.00 8.07
CA ARG A 7 12.83 7.22 6.82
C ARG A 7 11.74 6.13 6.88
N ASN A 8 11.67 5.36 7.96
CA ASN A 8 10.68 4.30 8.08
C ASN A 8 9.25 4.86 8.15
N ASP A 9 9.04 5.95 8.88
CA ASP A 9 7.72 6.58 8.99
C ASP A 9 7.28 7.17 7.64
N SER A 10 8.18 7.82 6.90
CA SER A 10 7.91 8.27 5.53
C SER A 10 7.61 7.10 4.59
N LEU A 11 8.33 5.97 4.69
CA LEU A 11 8.12 4.80 3.84
C LEU A 11 6.75 4.16 4.11
N VAL A 12 6.37 4.01 5.38
CA VAL A 12 5.04 3.49 5.76
C VAL A 12 3.94 4.44 5.31
N GLY A 13 4.11 5.76 5.49
CA GLY A 13 3.14 6.75 5.02
C GLY A 13 2.96 6.73 3.50
N PHE A 14 4.05 6.67 2.75
CA PHE A 14 4.03 6.55 1.29
C PHE A 14 3.33 5.26 0.83
N LEU A 15 3.77 4.11 1.34
CA LEU A 15 3.18 2.82 0.96
C LEU A 15 1.69 2.76 1.33
N GLY A 16 1.33 3.22 2.53
CA GLY A 16 -0.06 3.23 2.98
C GLY A 16 -0.97 4.12 2.13
N PHE A 17 -0.49 5.29 1.72
CA PHE A 17 -1.25 6.17 0.82
C PHE A 17 -1.53 5.51 -0.53
N PHE A 18 -0.50 4.95 -1.18
CA PHE A 18 -0.68 4.27 -2.47
C PHE A 18 -1.46 2.96 -2.33
N ALA A 19 -1.31 2.23 -1.23
CA ALA A 19 -2.14 1.06 -0.93
C ALA A 19 -3.62 1.45 -0.86
N ALA A 20 -3.96 2.53 -0.16
CA ALA A 20 -5.33 3.03 -0.08
C ALA A 20 -5.88 3.41 -1.46
N LEU A 21 -5.12 4.18 -2.25
CA LEU A 21 -5.52 4.53 -3.62
C LEU A 21 -5.71 3.31 -4.52
N SER A 22 -4.81 2.32 -4.42
CA SER A 22 -4.90 1.10 -5.22
C SER A 22 -6.09 0.24 -4.81
N VAL A 23 -6.44 0.16 -3.53
CA VAL A 23 -7.66 -0.51 -3.06
C VAL A 23 -8.91 0.20 -3.60
N ILE A 24 -8.95 1.54 -3.56
CA ILE A 24 -10.05 2.32 -4.16
C ILE A 24 -10.14 2.03 -5.66
N GLN A 25 -9.00 2.04 -6.37
CA GLN A 25 -8.96 1.74 -7.79
C GLN A 25 -9.42 0.31 -8.10
N ALA A 26 -9.05 -0.67 -7.28
CA ALA A 26 -9.51 -2.04 -7.41
C ALA A 26 -11.03 -2.15 -7.17
N ALA A 27 -11.56 -1.46 -6.17
CA ALA A 27 -13.01 -1.41 -5.92
C ALA A 27 -13.78 -0.79 -7.09
N ILE A 28 -13.27 0.33 -7.65
CA ILE A 28 -13.84 0.94 -8.86
C ILE A 28 -13.74 -0.03 -10.05
N ASN A 29 -12.64 -0.75 -10.20
CA ASN A 29 -12.44 -1.70 -11.30
C ASN A 29 -13.41 -2.88 -11.25
N VAL A 30 -13.76 -3.37 -10.05
CA VAL A 30 -14.78 -4.43 -9.89
C VAL A 30 -16.17 -3.99 -10.37
N MET A 31 -16.47 -2.69 -10.33
CA MET A 31 -17.72 -2.13 -10.86
C MET A 31 -17.72 -1.95 -12.38
N ARG A 32 -16.60 -2.20 -13.07
CA ARG A 32 -16.53 -2.10 -14.53
C ARG A 32 -17.16 -3.33 -15.19
N PRO A 33 -17.74 -3.19 -16.40
CA PRO A 33 -18.29 -4.32 -17.16
C PRO A 33 -17.27 -5.42 -17.43
N GLU A 34 -16.01 -5.04 -17.66
CA GLU A 34 -14.88 -5.92 -17.88
C GLU A 34 -13.80 -5.62 -16.83
N PRO A 35 -13.85 -6.27 -15.66
CA PRO A 35 -12.90 -6.01 -14.58
C PRO A 35 -11.54 -6.66 -14.86
N GLU A 36 -10.49 -5.85 -14.83
CA GLU A 36 -9.11 -6.33 -14.94
C GLU A 36 -8.58 -6.91 -13.62
N ILE A 37 -7.67 -7.87 -13.68
CA ILE A 37 -7.09 -8.47 -12.45
C ILE A 37 -5.97 -7.61 -11.84
N TRP A 38 -5.31 -6.78 -12.66
CA TRP A 38 -4.13 -6.02 -12.25
C TRP A 38 -4.34 -5.06 -11.07
N PRO A 39 -5.45 -4.29 -11.00
CA PRO A 39 -5.68 -3.39 -9.87
C PRO A 39 -5.76 -4.14 -8.54
N ALA A 40 -6.37 -5.34 -8.52
CA ALA A 40 -6.49 -6.15 -7.31
C ALA A 40 -5.13 -6.72 -6.88
N VAL A 41 -4.31 -7.18 -7.83
CA VAL A 41 -2.95 -7.68 -7.56
C VAL A 41 -2.07 -6.55 -7.00
N LEU A 42 -2.11 -5.37 -7.62
CA LEU A 42 -1.36 -4.21 -7.15
C LEU A 42 -1.81 -3.80 -5.73
N ALA A 43 -3.11 -3.77 -5.47
CA ALA A 43 -3.65 -3.45 -4.16
C ALA A 43 -3.14 -4.43 -3.10
N LEU A 44 -3.18 -5.74 -3.39
CA LEU A 44 -2.67 -6.77 -2.49
C LEU A 44 -1.18 -6.56 -2.18
N VAL A 45 -0.35 -6.35 -3.22
CA VAL A 45 1.09 -6.14 -3.06
C VAL A 45 1.38 -4.92 -2.18
N LEU A 46 0.71 -3.79 -2.43
CA LEU A 46 0.91 -2.56 -1.66
C LEU A 46 0.42 -2.68 -0.22
N VAL A 47 -0.70 -3.36 0.02
CA VAL A 47 -1.19 -3.65 1.38
C VAL A 47 -0.19 -4.52 2.14
N VAL A 48 0.27 -5.62 1.53
CA VAL A 48 1.28 -6.50 2.14
C VAL A 48 2.58 -5.74 2.42
N ALA A 49 3.07 -4.95 1.46
CA ALA A 49 4.27 -4.14 1.64
C ALA A 49 4.12 -3.13 2.79
N THR A 50 2.95 -2.48 2.89
CA THR A 50 2.63 -1.56 4.00
C THR A 50 2.63 -2.28 5.35
N VAL A 51 1.99 -3.45 5.45
CA VAL A 51 1.95 -4.24 6.69
C VAL A 51 3.34 -4.71 7.10
N LEU A 52 4.15 -5.18 6.15
CA LEU A 52 5.54 -5.60 6.41
C LEU A 52 6.39 -4.41 6.86
N ALA A 53 6.27 -3.26 6.20
CA ALA A 53 6.98 -2.03 6.58
C ALA A 53 6.54 -1.52 7.96
N TRP A 54 5.25 -1.63 8.30
CA TRP A 54 4.72 -1.23 9.60
C TRP A 54 5.17 -2.16 10.74
N LYS A 55 5.25 -3.47 10.49
CA LYS A 55 5.75 -4.46 11.45
C LYS A 55 7.27 -4.47 11.58
N ALA A 56 8.00 -3.83 10.66
CA ALA A 56 9.46 -3.78 10.72
C ALA A 56 9.93 -3.11 12.03
N PRO A 57 10.84 -3.74 12.79
CA PRO A 57 11.26 -3.21 14.08
C PRO A 57 11.88 -1.82 13.93
N ARG A 58 11.30 -0.84 14.62
CA ARG A 58 11.82 0.54 14.71
C ARG A 58 13.05 0.58 15.63
N LYS A 59 14.16 -0.02 15.19
CA LYS A 59 15.49 0.12 15.84
C LYS A 59 16.22 1.34 15.29
#